data_AF-A0A973IJV1-F1
#
_entry.id   AF-A0A973IJV1-F1
#
_cell.length_a   1.000
_cell.length_b   1.000
_cell.length_c   1.000
_cell.angle_alpha   90.00
_cell.angle_beta   90.00
_cell.angle_gamma   90.00
#
_symmetry.space_group_name_H-M   'P 1'
#
loop_
_entity.id
_entity.type
_entity.pdbx_description
1 polymer ?
#
loop_
_entity_poly.entity_id
_entity_poly.type
_entity_poly.pdbx_seq_one_letter_code
_entity_poly.pdbx_strand_id
1 'polypeptide(L)' 'YTRRFTALYSELAETHDALLVPFFMDGVALVDGMMQADGIHPSEQAQPRLLDNVWRILGPALKSAP' A
#
# COMPACT_ATOMS: atom_id res chain seq x y z
N TYR A 1 9.85 -16.68 -5.53
CA TYR A 1 9.56 -15.48 -6.33
C TYR A 1 8.97 -14.38 -5.44
N THR A 2 7.76 -14.52 -4.89
CA THR A 2 7.04 -13.47 -4.14
C THR A 2 7.83 -12.82 -3.01
N ARG A 3 8.52 -13.59 -2.15
CA ARG A 3 9.33 -13.00 -1.06
C ARG A 3 10.46 -12.11 -1.55
N ARG A 4 11.16 -12.53 -2.62
CA ARG A 4 12.22 -11.73 -3.24
C ARG A 4 11.64 -10.49 -3.92
N PHE A 5 10.51 -10.64 -4.60
CA PHE A 5 9.80 -9.52 -5.21
C PHE A 5 9.39 -8.45 -4.18
N THR A 6 8.79 -8.84 -3.05
CA THR A 6 8.42 -7.89 -1.98
C THR A 6 9.65 -7.22 -1.35
N ALA A 7 10.74 -7.96 -1.15
CA ALA A 7 11.96 -7.43 -0.56
C ALA A 7 12.59 -6.28 -1.38
N LEU A 8 12.45 -6.30 -2.71
CA LEU A 8 12.96 -5.23 -3.58
C LEU A 8 12.38 -3.85 -3.23
N TYR A 9 11.12 -3.77 -2.79
CA TYR A 9 10.50 -2.49 -2.44
C TYR A 9 11.14 -1.88 -1.19
N SER A 10 11.47 -2.70 -0.18
CA SER A 10 12.20 -2.24 1.00
C SER A 10 13.61 -1.76 0.64
N GLU A 11 14.34 -2.53 -0.16
CA GLU A 11 15.69 -2.19 -0.61
C GLU A 11 15.73 -0.88 -1.41
N LEU A 12 14.77 -0.70 -2.32
CA LEU A 12 14.65 0.54 -3.11
C LEU A 12 14.25 1.74 -2.25
N ALA A 13 13.37 1.56 -1.27
CA ALA A 13 12.98 2.64 -0.37
C ALA A 13 14.17 3.15 0.45
N GLU A 14 14.99 2.24 0.98
CA GLU A 14 16.24 2.59 1.67
C GLU A 14 17.24 3.27 0.72
N THR A 15 17.41 2.74 -0.49
CA THR A 15 18.38 3.28 -1.48
C THR A 15 18.03 4.69 -1.94
N HIS A 16 16.74 5.01 -2.04
CA HIS A 16 16.26 6.28 -2.57
C HIS A 16 15.77 7.27 -1.52
N ASP A 17 15.96 6.97 -0.22
CA ASP A 17 15.40 7.73 0.90
C ASP A 17 13.90 8.02 0.72
N ALA A 18 13.18 6.99 0.25
CA ALA A 18 11.77 7.08 -0.06
C ALA A 18 10.92 6.49 1.08
N LEU A 19 9.76 7.08 1.32
CA LEU A 19 8.77 6.50 2.20
C LEU A 19 8.24 5.17 1.63
N LEU A 20 8.09 4.17 2.50
CA LEU A 20 7.60 2.86 2.12
C LEU A 20 6.22 2.59 2.74
N VAL A 21 5.26 2.18 1.89
CA VAL A 21 4.02 1.52 2.32
C VAL A 21 4.26 0.00 2.23
N PRO A 22 4.43 -0.73 3.35
CA PRO A 22 4.89 -2.13 3.31
C PRO A 22 3.98 -3.07 2.54
N PHE A 23 2.67 -2.82 2.60
CA PHE A 23 1.69 -3.53 1.78
C PHE A 23 0.45 -2.66 1.51
N PHE A 24 0.32 -2.17 0.27
CA PHE A 24 -0.77 -1.28 -0.12
C PHE A 24 -2.16 -1.93 -0.01
N MET A 25 -2.25 -3.22 -0.33
CA MET A 25 -3.51 -3.99 -0.37
C MET A 25 -3.91 -4.60 0.98
N ASP A 26 -3.29 -4.16 2.09
CA ASP A 26 -3.59 -4.68 3.42
C ASP A 26 -5.08 -4.48 3.77
N GLY A 27 -5.77 -5.59 4.09
CA GLY A 27 -7.20 -5.61 4.38
C GLY A 27 -8.12 -5.47 3.15
N VAL A 28 -7.62 -5.67 1.92
CA VAL A 28 -8.41 -5.55 0.68
C VAL A 28 -8.49 -6.86 -0.08
N ALA A 29 -7.35 -7.44 -0.48
CA ALA A 29 -7.30 -8.50 -1.50
C ALA A 29 -8.06 -9.80 -1.17
N LEU A 30 -8.34 -10.07 0.11
CA LEU A 30 -8.99 -11.29 0.59
C LEU A 30 -10.32 -11.01 1.30
N VAL A 31 -10.87 -9.80 1.14
CA VAL A 31 -12.12 -9.39 1.81
C VAL A 31 -13.23 -9.33 0.77
N ASP A 32 -14.32 -10.05 1.04
CA ASP A 32 -15.49 -10.08 0.17
C ASP A 32 -16.04 -8.68 -0.09
N GLY A 33 -16.35 -8.39 -1.35
CA GLY A 33 -16.85 -7.08 -1.80
C GLY A 33 -15.76 -6.01 -1.99
N MET A 34 -14.51 -6.26 -1.58
CA MET A 34 -13.41 -5.31 -1.74
C MET A 34 -12.67 -5.43 -3.08
N MET A 35 -13.00 -6.44 -3.89
CA MET A 35 -12.44 -6.67 -5.22
C MET A 35 -13.53 -6.58 -6.30
N GLN A 36 -13.16 -6.13 -7.49
CA GLN A 36 -14.00 -6.16 -8.69
C GLN A 36 -14.22 -7.61 -9.15
N ALA A 37 -15.13 -7.79 -10.11
CA ALA A 37 -15.51 -9.11 -10.61
C ALA A 37 -14.34 -9.91 -11.22
N ASP A 38 -13.25 -9.25 -11.61
CA ASP A 38 -12.04 -9.91 -12.13
C ASP A 38 -11.13 -10.51 -11.05
N GLY A 39 -11.36 -10.19 -9.77
CA GLY A 39 -10.53 -10.65 -8.65
C GLY A 39 -9.13 -10.04 -8.59
N ILE A 40 -8.81 -9.03 -9.40
CA ILE A 40 -7.49 -8.41 -9.48
C ILE A 40 -7.55 -6.95 -9.01
N HIS A 41 -8.62 -6.22 -9.31
CA HIS A 41 -8.72 -4.80 -9.00
C HIS A 41 -9.56 -4.53 -7.74
N PRO A 42 -9.15 -3.59 -6.87
CA PRO A 42 -10.00 -3.13 -5.77
C PRO A 42 -11.32 -2.51 -6.26
N SER A 43 -12.39 -2.73 -5.50
CA SER A 43 -13.68 -2.08 -5.73
C SER A 43 -13.68 -0.63 -5.21
N GLU A 44 -14.77 0.10 -5.45
CA GLU A 44 -15.01 1.42 -4.84
C GLU A 44 -14.99 1.36 -3.31
N GLN A 45 -15.55 0.28 -2.74
CA GLN A 45 -15.62 0.09 -1.29
C GLN A 45 -14.23 -0.05 -0.64
N ALA A 46 -13.23 -0.51 -1.39
CA ALA A 46 -11.88 -0.65 -0.90
C ALA A 46 -11.10 0.67 -0.82
N GLN A 47 -11.52 1.71 -1.53
CA GLN A 47 -10.75 2.95 -1.68
C GLN A 47 -10.44 3.65 -0.35
N PRO A 48 -11.36 3.75 0.64
CA PRO A 48 -11.05 4.33 1.94
C PRO A 48 -9.95 3.55 2.69
N ARG A 49 -9.96 2.22 2.62
CA ARG A 49 -8.93 1.38 3.23
C ARG A 49 -7.57 1.56 2.57
N LEU A 50 -7.53 1.64 1.24
CA LEU A 50 -6.31 1.93 0.48
C LEU A 50 -5.74 3.30 0.84
N LEU A 51 -6.60 4.32 0.97
CA LEU A 51 -6.21 5.63 1.45
C LEU A 51 -5.58 5.55 2.84
N ASP A 52 -6.22 4.87 3.80
CA ASP A 52 -5.70 4.70 5.16
C ASP A 52 -4.31 4.03 5.19
N ASN A 53 -4.10 3.02 4.33
CA ASN A 53 -2.82 2.31 4.23
C ASN A 53 -1.68 3.23 3.79
N VAL A 54 -1.95 4.17 2.87
CA VAL A 54 -0.97 5.17 2.42
C VAL A 54 -0.84 6.30 3.44
N TRP A 55 -1.97 6.83 3.92
CA TRP A 55 -2.02 8.04 4.74
C TRP A 55 -1.33 7.88 6.10
N ARG A 56 -1.33 6.66 6.66
CA ARG A 56 -0.57 6.33 7.88
C ARG A 56 0.92 6.65 7.74
N ILE A 57 1.47 6.54 6.53
CA ILE A 57 2.88 6.81 6.22
C ILE A 57 3.06 8.25 5.71
N LEU A 58 2.25 8.65 4.72
CA LEU A 58 2.40 9.94 4.05
C LEU A 58 2.00 11.13 4.95
N GLY A 59 0.91 11.00 5.72
CA GLY A 59 0.37 12.09 6.53
C GLY A 59 1.36 12.66 7.55
N PRO A 60 2.05 11.83 8.37
CA PRO A 60 3.11 12.30 9.27
C PRO A 60 4.28 12.96 8.53
N ALA A 61 4.70 12.39 7.39
CA ALA A 61 5.83 12.92 6.63
C ALA A 61 5.54 14.33 6.08
N LEU A 62 4.32 14.57 5.59
CA LEU A 62 3.90 15.90 5.11
C LEU A 62 3.86 16.95 6.22
N LYS A 63 3.56 16.56 7.47
CA LYS A 63 3.57 17.46 8.64
C LYS A 63 4.98 17.75 9.16
N SER A 64 5.94 16.90 8.80
CA SER A 64 7.33 16.96 9.24
C SER A 64 8.22 17.64 8.19
N ALA A 65 7.66 17.94 7.02
CA ALA A 65 8.33 18.73 5.99
C ALA A 65 8.43 20.19 6.45
N PRO A 66 9.61 20.83 6.34
CA PRO A 66 9.81 22.23 6.71
C PRO A 66 8.99 23.20 5.85
#